data_AF-A0AAD2U8M9-F1
#
_entry.id   AF-A0AAD2U8M9-F1
#
_cell.length_a   1.000
_cell.length_b   1.000
_cell.length_c   1.000
_cell.angle_alpha   90.00
_cell.angle_beta   90.00
_cell.angle_gamma   90.00
#
_symmetry.space_group_name_H-M   'P 1'
#
loop_
_entity.id
_entity.type
_entity.pdbx_description
1 polymer ?
#
loop_
_entity_poly.entity_id
_entity_poly.type
_entity_poly.pdbx_seq_one_letter_code
_entity_poly.pdbx_strand_id
1 'polypeptide(L)'
;QWVLKGAGSLILEDNLYICTQGNAGMGTGGMGDVLAGMITSLKAQFHKAVTLHEIVTLHAQAGDQLAKQGMRGLQAYEMNQAITQVVN
;
A
#
# COMPACT_ATOMS: atom_id res chain seq x y z
N GLN A 1 -6.48 -9.17 -12.22
CA GLN A 1 -6.44 -7.85 -11.54
C GLN A 1 -5.03 -7.32 -11.68
N TRP A 2 -4.85 -6.02 -11.93
CA TRP A 2 -3.54 -5.39 -12.19
C TRP A 2 -3.35 -4.15 -11.31
N VAL A 3 -2.10 -3.88 -10.93
CA VAL A 3 -1.69 -2.63 -10.28
C VAL A 3 -0.59 -1.99 -11.10
N LEU A 4 -0.84 -0.78 -11.62
CA LEU A 4 0.21 0.09 -12.15
C LEU A 4 0.68 1.02 -11.02
N LYS A 5 1.82 0.68 -10.43
CA LYS A 5 2.39 1.37 -9.27
C LYS A 5 2.93 2.75 -9.64
N GLY A 6 2.73 3.71 -8.75
CA GLY A 6 3.22 5.09 -8.86
C GLY A 6 2.43 6.03 -7.95
N ALA A 7 2.78 7.32 -7.95
CA ALA A 7 1.89 8.33 -7.38
C ALA A 7 0.57 8.32 -8.17
N GLY A 8 -0.57 8.19 -7.48
CA GLY A 8 -1.83 7.93 -8.17
C GLY A 8 -1.93 6.51 -8.73
N SER A 9 -1.49 5.49 -7.97
CA SER A 9 -1.45 4.09 -8.43
C SER A 9 -2.80 3.67 -9.01
N LEU A 10 -2.77 3.07 -10.21
CA LEU A 10 -3.98 2.59 -10.90
C LEU A 10 -4.22 1.13 -10.57
N ILE A 11 -5.46 0.78 -10.25
CA ILE A 11 -5.87 -0.60 -9.93
C ILE A 11 -6.98 -1.00 -10.89
N LEU A 12 -6.72 -2.04 -11.70
CA LEU A 12 -7.70 -2.61 -12.62
C LEU A 12 -8.24 -3.92 -12.05
N GLU A 13 -9.49 -3.88 -11.59
CA GLU A 13 -10.32 -5.05 -11.25
C GLU A 13 -11.47 -5.15 -12.26
N ASP A 14 -12.73 -5.15 -11.80
CA ASP A 14 -13.91 -5.00 -12.66
C ASP A 14 -14.09 -3.54 -13.12
N ASN A 15 -13.58 -2.60 -12.32
CA ASN A 15 -13.49 -1.18 -12.62
C ASN A 15 -12.04 -0.70 -12.53
N LEU A 16 -11.77 0.48 -13.08
CA LEU A 16 -10.52 1.20 -12.87
C LEU A 16 -10.62 2.09 -11.62
N TYR A 17 -9.72 1.87 -10.67
CA TYR A 17 -9.58 2.68 -9.45
C TYR A 17 -8.26 3.45 -9.47
N ILE A 18 -8.23 4.57 -8.76
CA ILE A 18 -7.05 5.40 -8.55
C ILE A 18 -6.84 5.54 -7.05
N CYS A 19 -5.68 5.08 -6.54
CA CYS A 19 -5.28 5.34 -5.16
C CYS A 19 -4.68 6.74 -5.07
N THR A 20 -5.38 7.64 -4.37
CA THR A 20 -4.96 9.04 -4.17
C THR A 20 -4.14 9.26 -2.91
N GLN A 21 -3.90 8.20 -2.13
CA GLN A 21 -3.06 8.20 -0.93
C GLN A 21 -1.61 7.86 -1.27
N GLY A 22 -0.73 8.05 -0.29
CA GLY A 22 0.70 7.81 -0.39
C GLY A 22 1.48 9.11 -0.62
N ASN A 23 2.78 9.03 -0.39
CA ASN A 23 3.65 10.19 -0.40
C ASN A 23 5.01 9.91 -1.05
N ALA A 24 5.73 10.98 -1.38
CA ALA A 24 7.02 10.89 -2.07
C ALA A 24 8.10 10.14 -1.27
N GLY A 25 7.98 10.06 0.07
CA GLY A 25 8.91 9.31 0.91
C GLY A 25 8.89 7.80 0.65
N MET A 26 7.78 7.27 0.12
CA MET A 26 7.67 5.88 -0.29
C MET A 26 8.48 5.55 -1.57
N GLY A 27 9.12 6.54 -2.21
CA GLY A 27 10.05 6.35 -3.32
C GLY A 27 11.39 5.73 -2.91
N THR A 28 11.36 4.69 -2.08
CA THR A 28 12.53 4.00 -1.52
C THR A 28 12.54 2.52 -1.93
N GLY A 29 13.70 1.87 -1.81
CA GLY A 29 13.84 0.44 -2.08
C GLY A 29 12.96 -0.40 -1.14
N GLY A 30 12.34 -1.46 -1.68
CA GLY A 30 11.56 -2.43 -0.90
C GLY A 30 10.07 -2.10 -0.73
N MET A 31 9.60 -0.88 -0.98
CA MET A 31 8.16 -0.55 -0.85
C MET A 31 7.28 -1.37 -1.80
N GLY A 32 7.80 -1.70 -2.98
CA GLY A 32 7.11 -2.60 -3.91
C GLY A 32 6.97 -4.03 -3.40
N ASP A 33 7.94 -4.51 -2.62
CA ASP A 33 7.94 -5.86 -2.04
C ASP A 33 6.96 -5.94 -0.87
N VAL A 34 6.91 -4.89 -0.03
CA VAL A 34 5.91 -4.75 1.03
C VAL A 34 4.50 -4.79 0.43
N LEU A 35 4.22 -4.01 -0.62
CA LEU A 35 2.93 -4.03 -1.30
C LEU A 35 2.59 -5.42 -1.87
N ALA A 36 3.54 -6.08 -2.53
CA ALA A 36 3.33 -7.42 -3.08
C ALA A 36 3.02 -8.46 -1.97
N GLY A 37 3.71 -8.35 -0.82
CA GLY A 37 3.45 -9.17 0.35
C GLY A 37 2.06 -8.95 0.94
N MET A 38 1.63 -7.69 1.08
CA MET A 38 0.28 -7.34 1.54
C MET A 38 -0.80 -7.87 0.60
N ILE A 39 -0.64 -7.69 -0.71
CA ILE A 39 -1.58 -8.21 -1.72
C ILE A 39 -1.71 -9.73 -1.57
N THR A 40 -0.58 -10.43 -1.51
CA THR A 40 -0.55 -11.90 -1.43
C THR A 40 -1.19 -12.39 -0.12
N SER A 41 -0.81 -11.83 1.02
CA SER A 41 -1.28 -12.30 2.33
C SER A 41 -2.76 -12.00 2.58
N LEU A 42 -3.25 -10.81 2.21
CA LEU A 42 -4.64 -10.42 2.43
C LEU A 42 -5.57 -11.13 1.45
N LYS A 43 -5.18 -11.31 0.18
CA LYS A 43 -5.96 -12.12 -0.77
C LYS A 43 -6.01 -13.59 -0.36
N ALA A 44 -4.92 -14.14 0.19
CA ALA A 44 -4.89 -15.52 0.66
C ALA A 44 -5.84 -15.75 1.86
N GLN A 45 -5.94 -14.78 2.77
CA GLN A 45 -6.78 -14.89 3.97
C GLN A 45 -8.26 -14.61 3.68
N PHE A 46 -8.55 -13.57 2.88
CA PHE A 46 -9.90 -13.02 2.76
C PHE A 46 -10.55 -13.25 1.39
N HIS A 47 -9.80 -13.79 0.42
CA HIS A 47 -10.26 -14.10 -0.93
C HIS A 47 -10.99 -12.92 -1.62
N LYS A 48 -12.32 -12.91 -1.60
CA LYS A 48 -13.19 -11.88 -2.18
C LYS A 48 -13.66 -10.81 -1.20
N ALA A 49 -13.49 -11.02 0.10
CA ALA A 49 -13.95 -10.08 1.12
C ALA A 49 -13.08 -8.81 1.19
N VAL A 50 -11.85 -8.86 0.66
CA VAL A 50 -10.96 -7.70 0.52
C VAL A 50 -10.54 -7.56 -0.94
N THR A 51 -10.85 -6.41 -1.52
CA THR A 51 -10.55 -6.05 -2.90
C THR A 51 -9.10 -5.60 -3.07
N LEU A 52 -8.59 -5.59 -4.30
CA LEU A 52 -7.21 -5.20 -4.56
C LEU A 52 -6.99 -3.70 -4.31
N HIS A 53 -7.97 -2.85 -4.65
CA HIS A 53 -7.85 -1.41 -4.43
C HIS A 53 -7.85 -1.04 -2.94
N GLU A 54 -8.57 -1.77 -2.08
CA GLU A 54 -8.48 -1.62 -0.62
C GLU A 54 -7.07 -1.93 -0.11
N ILE A 55 -6.43 -3.01 -0.58
CA ILE A 55 -5.08 -3.39 -0.15
C ILE A 55 -4.04 -2.34 -0.56
N VAL A 56 -4.12 -1.83 -1.79
CA VAL A 56 -3.24 -0.76 -2.27
C VAL A 56 -3.46 0.52 -1.46
N THR A 57 -4.71 0.82 -1.09
CA THR A 57 -5.06 1.96 -0.25
C THR A 57 -4.47 1.83 1.15
N LEU A 58 -4.60 0.67 1.80
CA LEU A 58 -4.01 0.41 3.12
C LEU A 58 -2.48 0.56 3.12
N HIS A 59 -1.81 0.04 2.09
CA HIS A 59 -0.36 0.23 1.93
C HIS A 59 0.02 1.71 1.83
N ALA A 60 -0.73 2.49 1.05
CA ALA A 60 -0.49 3.92 0.90
C ALA A 60 -0.75 4.70 2.20
N GLN A 61 -1.84 4.38 2.92
CA GLN A 61 -2.17 4.96 4.22
C GLN A 61 -1.11 4.65 5.29
N ALA A 62 -0.54 3.44 5.29
CA ALA A 62 0.57 3.08 6.16
C ALA A 62 1.81 3.95 5.87
N GLY A 63 2.13 4.17 4.59
CA GLY A 63 3.19 5.10 4.20
C GLY A 63 2.93 6.54 4.64
N ASP A 64 1.68 7.00 4.57
CA ASP A 64 1.28 8.33 5.04
C ASP A 64 1.36 8.46 6.56
N GLN A 65 1.09 7.38 7.30
CA GLN A 65 1.32 7.33 8.75
C GLN A 65 2.80 7.52 9.10
N LEU A 66 3.70 6.80 8.42
CA LEU A 66 5.14 6.97 8.64
C LEU A 66 5.60 8.40 8.31
N ALA A 67 5.05 8.99 7.25
CA ALA A 67 5.39 10.33 6.80
C ALA A 67 5.00 11.46 7.78
N LYS A 68 4.19 11.19 8.82
CA LYS A 68 3.82 12.20 9.83
C LYS A 68 5.02 12.81 10.56
N GLN A 69 6.12 12.07 10.67
CA GLN A 69 7.37 12.55 11.27
C GLN A 69 8.36 13.10 10.24
N GLY A 70 7.97 13.13 8.96
CA GLY A 70 8.78 13.53 7.83
C GLY A 70 8.84 12.43 6.75
N MET A 71 8.93 12.85 5.49
CA MET A 71 8.97 11.92 4.34
C MET A 71 10.39 11.46 3.98
N ARG A 72 11.43 12.16 4.45
CA ARG A 72 12.81 11.90 4.03
C ARG A 72 13.35 10.68 4.76
N GLY A 73 13.81 9.69 3.99
CA GLY A 73 14.50 8.53 4.54
C GLY A 73 13.59 7.42 5.04
N LEU A 74 12.29 7.45 4.72
CA LEU A 74 11.38 6.34 5.00
C LEU A 74 11.98 5.03 4.45
N GLN A 75 11.87 3.96 5.23
CA GLN A 75 12.41 2.64 4.94
C GLN A 75 11.29 1.61 4.90
N ALA A 76 11.37 0.66 3.97
CA ALA A 76 10.36 -0.37 3.83
C ALA A 76 10.16 -1.22 5.09
N TYR A 77 11.20 -1.43 5.90
CA TYR A 77 11.09 -2.22 7.14
C TYR A 77 10.25 -1.54 8.23
N GLU A 78 10.05 -0.22 8.17
CA GLU A 78 9.22 0.53 9.11
C GLU A 78 7.71 0.33 8.83
N MET A 79 7.37 -0.18 7.65
CA MET A 79 5.98 -0.38 7.22
C MET A 79 5.23 -1.38 8.10
N ASN A 80 5.89 -2.37 8.73
CA ASN A 80 5.21 -3.39 9.52
C ASN A 80 4.38 -2.81 10.67
N GLN A 81 4.91 -1.83 11.40
CA GLN A 81 4.22 -1.16 12.49
C GLN A 81 3.09 -0.27 11.95
N ALA A 82 3.35 0.49 10.88
CA ALA A 82 2.34 1.37 10.29
C ALA A 82 1.18 0.59 9.66
N ILE A 83 1.45 -0.55 9.01
CA ILE A 83 0.44 -1.46 8.48
C ILE A 83 -0.45 -1.96 9.61
N THR A 84 0.14 -2.36 10.74
CA THR A 84 -0.63 -2.83 11.92
C THR A 84 -1.58 -1.75 12.43
N GLN A 85 -1.21 -0.48 12.36
CA GLN A 85 -2.09 0.63 12.79
C GLN A 85 -3.25 0.92 11.84
N VAL A 86 -3.10 0.65 10.53
CA VAL A 86 -4.14 0.98 9.54
C VAL A 86 -5.10 -0.18 9.25
N VAL A 87 -4.71 -1.42 9.55
CA VAL A 87 -5.56 -2.60 9.34
C VAL A 87 -6.45 -2.96 10.53
N ASN A 88 -6.19 -2.37 11.71
CA ASN A 88 -6.99 -2.53 12.93
C ASN A 88 -7.85 -1.28 13.16
#